data_AF-A0A353M2P3-F1
#
_entry.id   AF-A0A353M2P3-F1
#
_cell.length_a   1.000
_cell.length_b   1.000
_cell.length_c   1.000
_cell.angle_alpha   90.00
_cell.angle_beta   90.00
_cell.angle_gamma   90.00
#
_symmetry.space_group_name_H-M   'P 1'
#
loop_
_entity.id
_entity.type
_entity.pdbx_description
1 polymer ?
#
loop_
_entity_poly.entity_id
_entity_poly.type
_entity_poly.pdbx_seq_one_letter_code
_entity_poly.pdbx_strand_id
1 'polypeptide(L)'
;MFWKRMFGDEKKQEKENENDKEQGFFQKLVSGLEKTKQGFVEKVDVIMTGRRVDEELFEELEEALIQADCGVTTAVFLVDQLRERSRAQRITESEQLKSVLVEEIVGLLQKNAAPLKTPDEKPYVMMVVGVNGAGKTTTIAKLAYRFKEEKAKVLLAAGD
;
A
#
# COMPACT_ATOMS: atom_id res chain seq x y z
N MET A 1 -13.82 38.58 -20.98
CA MET A 1 -13.37 37.46 -21.84
C MET A 1 -11.85 37.25 -21.90
N PHE A 2 -11.02 38.23 -21.52
CA PHE A 2 -9.56 38.12 -21.55
C PHE A 2 -8.97 37.20 -20.45
N TRP A 3 -9.49 37.30 -19.22
CA TRP A 3 -9.03 36.51 -18.06
C TRP A 3 -9.27 35.00 -18.17
N LYS A 4 -10.38 34.57 -18.79
CA LYS A 4 -10.73 33.15 -18.94
C LYS A 4 -9.84 32.41 -19.96
N ARG A 5 -9.20 33.17 -20.85
CA ARG A 5 -8.31 32.64 -21.92
C ARG A 5 -6.83 32.66 -21.52
N MET A 6 -6.47 33.47 -20.51
CA MET A 6 -5.09 33.53 -19.99
C MET A 6 -4.84 32.53 -18.84
N PHE A 7 -5.85 32.25 -18.00
CA PHE A 7 -5.74 31.36 -16.84
C PHE A 7 -6.61 30.08 -16.93
N GLY A 8 -7.36 29.92 -18.02
CA GLY A 8 -8.26 28.78 -18.23
C GLY A 8 -7.54 27.48 -18.60
N ASP A 9 -6.36 27.61 -19.23
CA ASP A 9 -5.57 26.47 -19.71
C ASP A 9 -4.52 26.00 -18.68
N GLU A 10 -4.00 26.89 -17.82
CA GLU A 10 -3.04 26.52 -16.76
C GLU A 10 -3.64 25.54 -15.73
N LYS A 11 -4.85 25.82 -15.24
CA LYS A 11 -5.55 24.91 -14.31
C LYS A 11 -5.95 23.58 -14.93
N LYS A 12 -6.01 23.50 -16.26
CA LYS A 12 -6.33 22.28 -17.00
C LYS A 12 -5.06 21.46 -17.25
N GLN A 13 -3.96 22.13 -17.62
CA GLN A 13 -2.63 21.52 -17.74
C GLN A 13 -2.06 21.03 -16.41
N GLU A 14 -2.27 21.75 -15.29
CA GLU A 14 -1.84 21.28 -13.96
C GLU A 14 -2.57 20.00 -13.56
N LYS A 15 -3.89 19.93 -13.77
CA LYS A 15 -4.71 18.74 -13.47
C LYS A 15 -4.42 17.55 -14.38
N GLU A 16 -4.15 17.78 -15.66
CA GLU A 16 -3.76 16.72 -16.60
C GLU A 16 -2.37 16.16 -16.23
N ASN A 17 -1.40 17.01 -15.91
CA ASN A 17 -0.07 16.59 -15.48
C ASN A 17 -0.05 15.87 -14.11
N GLU A 18 -0.91 16.25 -13.17
CA GLU A 18 -1.06 15.54 -11.90
C GLU A 18 -1.65 14.14 -12.09
N ASN A 19 -2.71 14.01 -12.89
CA ASN A 19 -3.32 12.71 -13.21
C ASN A 19 -2.33 11.77 -13.92
N ASP A 20 -1.55 12.27 -14.88
CA ASP A 20 -0.54 11.45 -15.59
C ASP A 20 0.58 10.99 -14.65
N LYS A 21 0.99 11.84 -13.69
CA LYS A 21 1.96 11.48 -12.66
C LYS A 21 1.41 10.44 -11.67
N GLU A 22 0.15 10.58 -11.25
CA GLU A 22 -0.51 9.60 -10.39
C GLU A 22 -0.68 8.24 -11.08
N GLN A 23 -1.11 8.24 -12.35
CA GLN A 23 -1.19 7.01 -13.16
C GLN A 23 0.18 6.37 -13.34
N GLY A 24 1.22 7.16 -13.62
CA GLY A 24 2.60 6.67 -13.73
C GLY A 24 3.16 6.11 -12.40
N PHE A 25 2.81 6.72 -11.26
CA PHE A 25 3.20 6.22 -9.95
C PHE A 25 2.47 4.92 -9.59
N PHE A 26 1.16 4.86 -9.83
CA PHE A 26 0.35 3.68 -9.58
C PHE A 26 0.83 2.49 -10.43
N GLN A 27 1.11 2.70 -11.72
CA GLN A 27 1.69 1.66 -12.58
C GLN A 27 3.03 1.16 -12.06
N LYS A 28 3.92 2.05 -11.60
CA LYS A 28 5.20 1.65 -10.98
C LYS A 28 4.96 0.80 -9.73
N LEU A 29 4.01 1.18 -8.88
CA LEU A 29 3.67 0.43 -7.67
C LEU A 29 3.14 -0.95 -8.01
N VAL A 30 2.18 -1.06 -8.94
CA VAL A 30 1.63 -2.33 -9.40
C VAL A 30 2.73 -3.20 -10.00
N SER A 31 3.60 -2.65 -10.85
CA SER A 31 4.71 -3.41 -11.46
C SER A 31 5.73 -3.91 -10.43
N GLY A 32 5.97 -3.14 -9.36
CA GLY A 32 6.83 -3.56 -8.25
C GLY A 32 6.25 -4.72 -7.44
N LEU A 33 4.93 -4.90 -7.46
CA LEU A 33 4.21 -5.97 -6.74
C LEU A 33 3.87 -7.17 -7.63
N GLU A 34 4.34 -7.21 -8.88
CA GLU A 34 3.97 -8.24 -9.85
C GLU A 34 4.27 -9.67 -9.36
N LYS A 35 5.42 -9.86 -8.70
CA LYS A 35 5.78 -11.16 -8.10
C LYS A 35 4.83 -11.56 -6.95
N THR A 36 4.44 -10.60 -6.12
CA THR A 36 3.47 -10.84 -5.02
C THR A 36 2.10 -11.16 -5.59
N LYS A 37 1.68 -10.46 -6.66
CA LYS A 37 0.44 -10.74 -7.36
C LYS A 37 0.41 -12.19 -7.88
N GLN A 38 1.46 -12.62 -8.57
CA GLN A 38 1.58 -13.98 -9.08
C GLN A 38 1.67 -15.03 -7.96
N GLY A 39 2.40 -14.73 -6.87
CA GLY A 39 2.64 -15.70 -5.80
C GLY A 39 1.50 -15.85 -4.79
N PHE A 40 0.72 -14.79 -4.53
CA PHE A 40 -0.31 -14.76 -3.49
C PHE A 40 -1.71 -14.53 -4.05
N VAL A 41 -1.91 -13.50 -4.88
CA VAL A 41 -3.25 -13.13 -5.36
C VAL A 41 -3.84 -14.26 -6.22
N GLU A 42 -3.04 -14.88 -7.08
CA GLU A 42 -3.48 -16.02 -7.88
C GLU A 42 -3.85 -17.24 -7.01
N LYS A 43 -3.12 -17.50 -5.92
CA LYS A 43 -3.48 -18.58 -4.97
C LYS A 43 -4.80 -18.29 -4.29
N VAL A 44 -5.00 -17.07 -3.81
CA VAL A 44 -6.28 -16.65 -3.20
C VAL A 44 -7.43 -16.77 -4.20
N ASP A 45 -7.22 -16.42 -5.47
CA ASP A 45 -8.23 -16.58 -6.50
C ASP A 45 -8.61 -18.05 -6.73
N VAL A 46 -7.63 -18.96 -6.74
CA VAL A 46 -7.89 -20.40 -6.85
C VAL A 46 -8.69 -20.92 -5.64
N ILE A 47 -8.28 -20.56 -4.41
CA ILE A 47 -8.98 -20.92 -3.17
C ILE A 47 -10.44 -20.43 -3.20
N MET A 48 -10.68 -19.24 -3.75
CA MET A 48 -11.98 -18.59 -3.77
C MET A 48 -12.84 -18.87 -5.01
N THR A 49 -12.43 -19.76 -5.91
CA THR A 49 -13.19 -20.02 -7.15
C THR A 49 -14.17 -21.18 -7.01
N GLY A 50 -15.46 -20.92 -7.28
CA GLY A 50 -16.46 -21.96 -7.55
C GLY A 50 -16.80 -22.90 -6.38
N ARG A 51 -16.51 -22.50 -5.13
CA ARG A 51 -16.83 -23.28 -3.92
C ARG A 51 -17.64 -22.46 -2.91
N ARG A 52 -18.28 -23.16 -1.97
CA ARG A 52 -18.95 -22.51 -0.85
C ARG A 52 -17.94 -22.09 0.20
N VAL A 53 -18.31 -21.08 0.98
CA VAL A 53 -17.54 -20.72 2.18
C VAL A 53 -17.73 -21.80 3.24
N ASP A 54 -16.65 -22.50 3.56
CA ASP A 54 -16.54 -23.53 4.59
C ASP A 54 -15.27 -23.33 5.44
N GLU A 55 -15.04 -24.20 6.41
CA GLU A 55 -13.89 -24.08 7.31
C GLU A 55 -12.56 -24.36 6.60
N GLU A 56 -12.56 -25.30 5.65
CA GLU A 56 -11.38 -25.64 4.85
C GLU A 56 -10.89 -24.43 4.03
N LEU A 57 -11.81 -23.63 3.46
CA LEU A 57 -11.44 -22.38 2.78
C LEU A 57 -10.70 -21.41 3.70
N PHE A 58 -11.13 -21.28 4.96
CA PHE A 58 -10.47 -20.39 5.92
C PHE A 58 -9.07 -20.90 6.30
N GLU A 59 -8.91 -22.21 6.47
CA GLU A 59 -7.61 -22.84 6.71
C GLU A 59 -6.65 -22.63 5.52
N GLU A 60 -7.10 -22.90 4.29
CA GLU A 60 -6.32 -22.66 3.07
C GLU A 60 -5.89 -21.19 2.94
N LEU A 61 -6.78 -20.25 3.29
CA LEU A 61 -6.49 -18.82 3.25
C LEU A 61 -5.46 -18.41 4.31
N GLU A 62 -5.55 -18.97 5.51
CA GLU A 62 -4.56 -18.74 6.58
C GLU A 62 -3.17 -19.20 6.15
N GLU A 63 -3.07 -20.41 5.61
CA GLU A 63 -1.82 -20.94 5.08
C GLU A 63 -1.24 -20.07 3.96
N ALA A 64 -2.10 -19.61 3.04
CA ALA A 64 -1.70 -18.73 1.95
C ALA A 64 -1.15 -17.38 2.46
N LEU A 65 -1.76 -16.80 3.49
CA LEU A 65 -1.29 -15.57 4.13
C LEU A 65 0.06 -15.76 4.85
N ILE A 66 0.25 -16.89 5.53
CA ILE A 66 1.51 -17.23 6.20
C ILE A 66 2.63 -17.41 5.16
N GLN A 67 2.37 -18.12 4.06
CA GLN A 67 3.33 -18.29 2.96
C GLN A 67 3.66 -16.97 2.25
N ALA A 68 2.81 -15.97 2.35
CA ALA A 68 3.00 -14.64 1.78
C ALA A 68 3.72 -13.66 2.72
N ASP A 69 4.44 -14.17 3.72
CA ASP A 69 5.22 -13.39 4.70
C ASP A 69 4.38 -12.43 5.58
N CYS A 70 3.07 -12.67 5.74
CA CYS A 70 2.23 -11.85 6.64
C CYS A 70 2.50 -12.14 8.13
N GLY A 71 3.09 -13.29 8.43
CA GLY A 71 3.30 -13.80 9.79
C GLY A 71 2.04 -14.43 10.40
N VAL A 72 2.25 -15.39 11.29
CA VAL A 72 1.17 -16.23 11.86
C VAL A 72 0.13 -15.40 12.59
N THR A 73 0.55 -14.47 13.46
CA THR A 73 -0.38 -13.65 14.26
C THR A 73 -1.32 -12.81 13.38
N THR A 74 -0.78 -12.21 12.32
CA THR A 74 -1.57 -11.38 11.39
C THR A 74 -2.52 -12.23 10.56
N ALA A 75 -2.06 -13.40 10.09
CA ALA A 75 -2.86 -14.32 9.30
C ALA A 75 -4.07 -14.83 10.08
N VAL A 76 -3.85 -15.36 11.29
CA VAL A 76 -4.91 -15.82 12.21
C VAL A 76 -5.90 -14.68 12.47
N PHE A 77 -5.40 -13.49 12.82
CA PHE A 77 -6.25 -12.34 13.09
C PHE A 77 -7.14 -11.97 11.89
N LEU A 78 -6.58 -11.92 10.68
CA LEU A 78 -7.34 -11.57 9.47
C LEU A 78 -8.39 -12.64 9.13
N VAL A 79 -8.04 -13.92 9.23
CA VAL A 79 -8.96 -15.02 8.93
C VAL A 79 -10.09 -15.10 9.95
N ASP A 80 -9.81 -14.88 11.24
CA ASP A 80 -10.83 -14.83 12.28
C ASP A 80 -11.84 -13.69 12.04
N GLN A 81 -11.35 -12.49 11.72
CA GLN A 81 -12.22 -11.35 11.36
C GLN A 81 -13.07 -11.64 10.13
N LEU A 82 -12.45 -12.24 9.10
CA LEU A 82 -13.15 -12.62 7.88
C LEU A 82 -14.23 -13.68 8.15
N ARG A 83 -13.94 -14.67 9.02
CA ARG A 83 -14.87 -15.72 9.44
C ARG A 83 -16.07 -15.13 10.18
N GLU A 84 -15.84 -14.23 11.13
CA GLU A 84 -16.91 -13.55 11.87
C GLU A 84 -17.78 -12.70 10.94
N ARG A 85 -17.15 -11.93 10.05
CA ARG A 85 -17.86 -11.05 9.12
C ARG A 85 -18.66 -11.82 8.08
N SER A 86 -18.11 -12.90 7.56
CA SER A 86 -18.80 -13.83 6.65
C SER A 86 -20.07 -14.40 7.29
N ARG A 87 -19.98 -14.86 8.55
CA ARG A 87 -21.13 -15.36 9.32
C ARG A 87 -22.18 -14.28 9.54
N ALA A 88 -21.76 -13.07 9.94
CA ALA A 88 -22.67 -11.95 10.21
C ALA A 88 -23.44 -11.50 8.95
N GLN A 89 -22.75 -11.50 7.80
CA GLN A 89 -23.32 -11.10 6.52
C GLN A 89 -23.97 -12.25 5.74
N ARG A 90 -23.90 -13.48 6.26
CA ARG A 90 -24.40 -14.72 5.62
C ARG A 90 -23.81 -14.94 4.23
N ILE A 91 -22.51 -14.70 4.09
CA ILE A 91 -21.79 -14.92 2.84
C ILE A 91 -21.62 -16.42 2.62
N THR A 92 -22.22 -16.95 1.55
CA THR A 92 -22.14 -18.37 1.20
C THR A 92 -21.26 -18.63 -0.03
N GLU A 93 -21.08 -17.62 -0.87
CA GLU A 93 -20.31 -17.70 -2.12
C GLU A 93 -18.91 -17.12 -1.90
N SER A 94 -17.87 -17.90 -2.24
CA SER A 94 -16.47 -17.54 -2.04
C SER A 94 -16.03 -16.28 -2.82
N GLU A 95 -16.64 -15.99 -3.97
CA GLU A 95 -16.35 -14.80 -4.77
C GLU A 95 -16.66 -13.49 -4.01
N GLN A 96 -17.70 -13.50 -3.17
CA GLN A 96 -18.05 -12.36 -2.32
C GLN A 96 -17.09 -12.21 -1.14
N LEU A 97 -16.39 -13.29 -0.76
CA LEU A 97 -15.45 -13.27 0.36
C LEU A 97 -14.17 -12.50 0.01
N LYS A 98 -13.78 -12.48 -1.28
CA LYS A 98 -12.59 -11.75 -1.76
C LYS A 98 -12.68 -10.24 -1.49
N SER A 99 -13.81 -9.61 -1.77
CA SER A 99 -13.98 -8.18 -1.49
C SER A 99 -13.92 -7.89 0.00
N VAL A 100 -14.52 -8.75 0.82
CA VAL A 100 -14.46 -8.62 2.29
C VAL A 100 -13.02 -8.78 2.80
N LEU A 101 -12.26 -9.74 2.29
CA LEU A 101 -10.83 -9.89 2.62
C LEU A 101 -10.04 -8.61 2.30
N VAL A 102 -10.25 -8.01 1.13
CA VAL A 102 -9.60 -6.76 0.75
C VAL A 102 -9.96 -5.64 1.74
N GLU A 103 -11.23 -5.54 2.13
CA GLU A 103 -11.68 -4.55 3.12
C GLU A 103 -11.04 -4.76 4.50
N GLU A 104 -10.90 -6.00 4.98
CA GLU A 104 -10.23 -6.30 6.25
C GLU A 104 -8.75 -5.92 6.21
N ILE A 105 -8.05 -6.27 5.13
CA ILE A 105 -6.63 -5.89 4.94
C ILE A 105 -6.48 -4.37 4.92
N VAL A 106 -7.32 -3.66 4.16
CA VAL A 106 -7.31 -2.19 4.09
C VAL A 106 -7.60 -1.58 5.46
N GLY A 107 -8.60 -2.09 6.17
CA GLY A 107 -8.96 -1.62 7.50
C GLY A 107 -7.82 -1.81 8.51
N LEU A 108 -7.11 -2.94 8.45
CA LEU A 108 -5.93 -3.20 9.28
C LEU A 108 -4.78 -2.23 8.98
N LEU A 109 -4.49 -2.00 7.70
CA LEU A 109 -3.42 -1.08 7.27
C LEU A 109 -3.75 0.37 7.66
N GLN A 110 -5.00 0.80 7.48
CA GLN A 110 -5.43 2.17 7.80
C GLN A 110 -5.30 2.50 9.29
N LYS A 111 -5.61 1.55 10.19
CA LYS A 111 -5.45 1.73 11.64
C LYS A 111 -4.00 2.06 12.05
N ASN A 112 -3.03 1.63 11.24
CA ASN A 112 -1.59 1.80 11.51
C ASN A 112 -0.92 2.79 10.55
N ALA A 113 -1.70 3.44 9.67
CA ALA A 113 -1.17 4.37 8.70
C ALA A 113 -0.88 5.72 9.37
N ALA A 114 0.42 6.06 9.48
CA ALA A 114 0.87 7.37 9.93
C ALA A 114 1.75 8.01 8.85
N PRO A 115 1.28 9.06 8.16
CA PRO A 115 2.12 9.81 7.23
C PRO A 115 3.32 10.42 7.95
N LEU A 116 4.44 10.52 7.24
CA LEU A 116 5.60 11.24 7.74
C LEU A 116 5.23 12.71 7.95
N LYS A 117 5.31 13.19 9.20
CA LYS A 117 5.10 14.60 9.54
C LYS A 117 6.43 15.33 9.52
N THR A 118 6.56 16.33 8.66
CA THR A 118 7.68 17.28 8.67
C THR A 118 7.29 18.52 9.46
N PRO A 119 7.85 18.74 10.66
CA PRO A 119 7.58 19.95 11.44
C PRO A 119 8.00 21.22 10.70
N ASP A 120 7.34 22.34 11.01
CA ASP A 120 7.70 23.65 10.45
C ASP A 120 9.02 24.20 11.01
N GLU A 121 9.41 23.73 12.19
CA GLU A 121 10.64 24.12 12.87
C GLU A 121 11.87 23.58 12.13
N LYS A 122 12.89 24.43 11.96
CA LYS A 122 14.08 24.12 11.15
C LYS A 122 15.35 24.27 11.98
N PRO A 123 16.31 23.34 11.84
CA PRO A 123 16.31 22.19 10.93
C PRO A 123 15.43 21.02 11.42
N TYR A 124 14.69 20.38 10.52
CA TYR A 124 14.09 19.07 10.77
C TYR A 124 15.16 17.99 10.59
N VAL A 125 15.51 17.30 11.68
CA VAL A 125 16.56 16.28 11.69
C VAL A 125 15.94 14.90 11.58
N MET A 126 16.35 14.14 10.56
CA MET A 126 15.96 12.74 10.36
C MET A 126 17.18 11.83 10.50
N MET A 127 17.13 10.92 11.48
CA MET A 127 18.13 9.87 11.65
C MET A 127 17.61 8.57 11.06
N VAL A 128 18.34 8.01 10.10
CA VAL A 128 17.98 6.74 9.44
C VAL A 128 18.83 5.62 10.03
N VAL A 129 18.18 4.62 10.62
CA VAL A 129 18.84 3.48 11.29
C VAL A 129 18.40 2.16 10.67
N GLY A 130 19.22 1.11 10.81
CA GLY A 130 18.94 -0.23 10.29
C GLY A 130 20.19 -1.04 10.00
N VAL A 131 20.02 -2.30 9.61
CA VAL A 131 21.13 -3.23 9.30
C VAL A 131 21.78 -2.95 7.95
N ASN A 132 22.94 -3.55 7.68
CA ASN A 132 23.61 -3.45 6.40
C ASN A 132 22.80 -4.15 5.30
N GLY A 133 22.78 -3.57 4.09
CA GLY A 133 22.03 -4.11 2.96
C GLY A 133 20.52 -3.80 2.94
N ALA A 134 19.94 -3.22 4.00
CA ALA A 134 18.52 -2.86 4.06
C ALA A 134 18.13 -1.64 3.20
N GLY A 135 19.07 -1.04 2.47
CA GLY A 135 18.81 0.10 1.59
C GLY A 135 18.81 1.49 2.25
N LYS A 136 19.38 1.63 3.46
CA LYS A 136 19.45 2.92 4.20
C LYS A 136 19.94 4.08 3.34
N THR A 137 21.14 3.98 2.77
CA THR A 137 21.78 5.02 1.95
C THR A 137 20.96 5.36 0.71
N THR A 138 20.38 4.35 0.06
CA THR A 138 19.48 4.52 -1.09
C THR A 138 18.21 5.27 -0.69
N THR A 139 17.63 4.95 0.46
CA THR A 139 16.43 5.63 0.99
C THR A 139 16.76 7.08 1.38
N ILE A 140 17.92 7.34 1.99
CA ILE A 140 18.41 8.70 2.29
C ILE A 140 18.48 9.52 1.00
N ALA A 141 19.07 8.97 -0.07
CA ALA A 141 19.18 9.67 -1.35
C ALA A 141 17.80 9.95 -1.99
N LYS A 142 16.86 9.00 -1.95
CA LYS A 142 15.49 9.18 -2.46
C LYS A 142 14.74 10.26 -1.68
N LEU A 143 14.84 10.26 -0.36
CA LEU A 143 14.21 11.28 0.50
C LEU A 143 14.82 12.66 0.26
N ALA A 144 16.15 12.75 0.14
CA ALA A 144 16.84 14.01 -0.17
C ALA A 144 16.41 14.58 -1.53
N TYR A 145 16.28 13.73 -2.54
CA TYR A 145 15.76 14.13 -3.86
C TYR A 145 14.32 14.62 -3.76
N ARG A 146 13.43 13.86 -3.10
CA ARG A 146 12.03 14.25 -2.88
C ARG A 146 11.92 15.60 -2.18
N PHE A 147 12.62 15.80 -1.07
CA PHE A 147 12.58 17.08 -0.34
C PHE A 147 13.15 18.24 -1.15
N LYS A 148 14.14 17.98 -2.02
CA LYS A 148 14.64 18.98 -2.97
C LYS A 148 13.60 19.36 -4.02
N GLU A 149 12.82 18.40 -4.54
CA GLU A 149 11.68 18.68 -5.43
C GLU A 149 10.58 19.49 -4.72
N GLU A 150 10.37 19.24 -3.43
CA GLU A 150 9.51 20.02 -2.53
C GLU A 150 10.16 21.38 -2.11
N LYS A 151 11.28 21.77 -2.74
CA LYS A 151 12.02 23.03 -2.55
C LYS A 151 12.66 23.23 -1.16
N ALA A 152 12.83 22.16 -0.37
CA ALA A 152 13.56 22.22 0.88
C ALA A 152 15.09 22.30 0.66
N LYS A 153 15.79 22.96 1.58
CA LYS A 153 17.26 22.91 1.66
C LYS A 153 17.66 21.67 2.46
N VAL A 154 18.33 20.73 1.80
CA VAL A 154 18.74 19.45 2.39
C VAL A 154 20.24 19.47 2.67
N LEU A 155 20.63 19.05 3.87
CA LEU A 155 22.01 18.75 4.25
C LEU A 155 22.11 17.27 4.59
N LEU A 156 23.12 16.59 4.05
CA LEU A 156 23.42 15.20 4.39
C LEU A 156 24.61 15.15 5.35
N ALA A 157 24.48 14.37 6.41
CA ALA A 157 25.56 14.04 7.33
C ALA A 157 25.94 12.57 7.16
N ALA A 158 27.16 12.30 6.71
CA ALA A 158 27.69 10.94 6.59
C ALA A 158 28.18 10.46 7.96
N GLY A 159 27.30 9.81 8.71
CA GLY A 159 27.56 9.30 10.06
C GLY A 159 27.45 7.77 10.18
N ASP A 160 27.47 7.05 9.05
CA ASP A 160 27.61 5.59 8.98
C ASP A 160 29.10 5.21 9.07
#